data_AF-A0A932R0Z1-F1
#
_entry.id   AF-A0A932R0Z1-F1
#
_cell.length_a   1.000
_cell.length_b   1.000
_cell.length_c   1.000
_cell.angle_alpha   90.00
_cell.angle_beta   90.00
_cell.angle_gamma   90.00
#
_symmetry.space_group_name_H-M   'P 1'
#
loop_
_entity.id
_entity.type
_entity.pdbx_description
1 polymer ?
#
loop_
_entity_poly.entity_id
_entity_poly.type
_entity_poly.pdbx_seq_one_letter_code
_entity_poly.pdbx_strand_id
1 'polypeptide(L)'
;MKIYINEGGSAYAITAILGVLYAYLTLMAPEPSKVIPGFEMTYIARKVLQTTLIVPIILTWFFAIRTVLYTQFYYYHVSKEPQRTFFRLLGFGIGALIGGFIVATLVGQIRNYNIDNDLVKGAVTIAVNYVYVLSGLVGFGLIYRATRNEASKKMDSPNQNMAVGICLALIIGVIWALLIFTNTSRQVSDIPGSTASFYISDFLIITTVIIPTVVGWFLAVMSALNLSEKGPAVVDQKIRRQFSRLTIGLWFLLFSLIVLNGILAIGTDRLVRVGLLVVLIIIYFFILLVLLAYWKISKSIEGLLLEELEVNDSA
;
A
#
# COMPACT_ATOMS: atom_id res chain seq x y z
N MET A 1 -29.43 6.80 5.81
CA MET A 1 -28.64 5.84 6.62
C MET A 1 -28.86 4.36 6.25
N LYS A 2 -30.11 3.85 6.13
CA LYS A 2 -30.37 2.42 5.82
C LYS A 2 -29.76 1.89 4.50
N ILE A 3 -29.72 2.69 3.44
CA ILE A 3 -29.15 2.26 2.14
C ILE A 3 -27.62 2.05 2.22
N TYR A 4 -26.91 2.90 2.96
CA TYR A 4 -25.45 2.80 3.13
C TYR A 4 -24.98 1.69 4.07
N ILE A 5 -25.81 1.30 5.03
CA ILE A 5 -25.55 0.10 5.83
C ILE A 5 -25.51 -1.14 4.92
N ASN A 6 -26.33 -1.16 3.86
CA ASN A 6 -26.40 -2.27 2.92
C ASN A 6 -25.19 -2.31 1.97
N GLU A 7 -24.78 -1.16 1.42
CA GLU A 7 -23.60 -1.07 0.54
C GLU A 7 -22.28 -1.28 1.30
N GLY A 8 -22.16 -0.79 2.54
CA GLY A 8 -21.02 -1.10 3.40
C GLY A 8 -20.94 -2.59 3.73
N GLY A 9 -22.09 -3.23 3.95
CA GLY A 9 -22.18 -4.66 4.23
C GLY A 9 -21.61 -5.53 3.11
N SER A 10 -21.91 -5.20 1.85
CA SER A 10 -21.40 -5.97 0.70
C SER A 10 -19.88 -5.86 0.55
N ALA A 11 -19.30 -4.67 0.74
CA ALA A 11 -17.84 -4.48 0.66
C ALA A 11 -17.09 -5.25 1.77
N TYR A 12 -17.59 -5.24 3.00
CA TYR A 12 -17.01 -6.04 4.09
C TYR A 12 -17.18 -7.54 3.85
N ALA A 13 -18.33 -7.98 3.34
CA ALA A 13 -18.56 -9.39 3.00
C ALA A 13 -17.60 -9.87 1.90
N ILE A 14 -17.41 -9.09 0.84
CA ILE A 14 -16.43 -9.39 -0.21
C ILE A 14 -15.02 -9.47 0.39
N THR A 15 -14.64 -8.51 1.24
CA THR A 15 -13.33 -8.50 1.90
C THR A 15 -13.14 -9.73 2.79
N ALA A 16 -14.17 -10.15 3.52
CA ALA A 16 -14.14 -11.35 4.35
C ALA A 16 -13.95 -12.62 3.49
N ILE A 17 -14.70 -12.75 2.39
CA ILE A 17 -14.58 -13.87 1.46
C ILE A 17 -13.17 -13.94 0.88
N LEU A 18 -12.62 -12.81 0.41
CA LEU A 18 -11.26 -12.74 -0.10
C LEU A 18 -10.22 -13.07 0.98
N GLY A 19 -10.46 -12.65 2.23
CA GLY A 19 -9.61 -12.98 3.37
C GLY A 19 -9.61 -14.48 3.68
N VAL A 20 -10.79 -15.11 3.69
CA VAL A 20 -10.92 -16.57 3.85
C VAL A 20 -10.23 -17.31 2.71
N LEU A 21 -10.41 -16.86 1.47
CA LEU A 21 -9.74 -17.43 0.30
C LEU A 21 -8.21 -17.32 0.42
N TYR A 22 -7.69 -16.15 0.79
CA TYR A 22 -6.26 -15.94 1.02
C TYR A 22 -5.70 -16.83 2.13
N ALA A 23 -6.42 -16.93 3.25
CA ALA A 23 -6.05 -17.80 4.37
C ALA A 23 -6.02 -19.27 3.92
N TYR A 24 -7.04 -19.73 3.20
CA TYR A 24 -7.12 -21.07 2.65
C TYR A 24 -5.95 -21.36 1.71
N LEU A 25 -5.71 -20.50 0.71
CA LEU A 25 -4.61 -20.67 -0.25
C LEU A 25 -3.24 -20.69 0.44
N THR A 26 -3.04 -19.88 1.47
CA THR A 26 -1.77 -19.81 2.20
C THR A 26 -1.55 -21.04 3.08
N LEU A 27 -2.61 -21.48 3.80
CA LEU A 27 -2.54 -22.62 4.71
C LEU A 27 -2.59 -23.96 3.98
N MET A 28 -3.13 -24.02 2.77
CA MET A 28 -3.19 -25.24 1.95
C MET A 28 -2.13 -25.27 0.85
N ALA A 29 -1.20 -24.31 0.84
CA ALA A 29 -0.07 -24.33 -0.08
C ALA A 29 0.75 -25.62 0.14
N PRO A 30 1.16 -26.31 -0.95
CA PRO A 30 1.97 -27.51 -0.85
C PRO A 30 3.32 -27.20 -0.21
N GLU A 31 3.92 -28.22 0.41
CA GLU A 31 5.26 -28.05 0.96
C GLU A 31 6.27 -27.82 -0.17
N PRO A 32 7.20 -26.87 -0.01
CA PRO A 32 8.21 -26.64 -1.03
C PRO A 32 9.08 -27.88 -1.19
N SER A 33 9.21 -28.36 -2.44
CA SER A 33 10.06 -29.49 -2.83
C SER A 33 11.54 -29.26 -2.52
N LYS A 34 11.95 -27.99 -2.39
CA LYS A 34 13.31 -27.54 -2.06
C LYS A 34 13.23 -26.55 -0.89
N VAL A 35 13.80 -26.93 0.24
CA VAL A 35 13.89 -26.05 1.42
C VAL A 35 15.05 -25.08 1.22
N ILE A 36 14.80 -23.79 1.47
CA ILE A 36 15.85 -22.78 1.46
C ILE A 36 16.82 -23.08 2.61
N PRO A 37 18.13 -23.26 2.35
CA PRO A 37 19.11 -23.55 3.40
C PRO A 37 19.06 -22.52 4.54
N GLY A 38 19.03 -22.99 5.79
CA GLY A 38 18.93 -22.14 6.99
C GLY A 38 17.52 -21.74 7.40
N PHE A 39 16.48 -22.19 6.68
CA PHE A 39 15.06 -21.94 6.98
C PHE A 39 14.29 -23.25 7.25
N GLU A 40 15.00 -24.26 7.75
CA GLU A 40 14.42 -25.54 8.14
C GLU A 40 13.46 -25.32 9.31
N MET A 41 12.17 -25.52 9.06
CA MET A 41 11.12 -25.38 10.07
C MET A 41 10.27 -26.65 10.10
N THR A 42 9.88 -27.05 11.29
CA THR A 42 8.87 -28.10 11.44
C THR A 42 7.56 -27.67 10.80
N TYR A 43 6.74 -28.64 10.38
CA TYR A 43 5.42 -28.37 9.80
C TYR A 43 4.58 -27.44 10.69
N ILE A 44 4.56 -27.70 12.01
CA ILE A 44 3.81 -26.91 12.98
C ILE A 44 4.35 -25.46 13.05
N ALA A 45 5.67 -25.28 13.13
CA ALA A 45 6.28 -23.94 13.17
C ALA A 45 5.93 -23.12 11.92
N ARG A 46 5.94 -23.75 10.74
CA ARG A 46 5.54 -23.11 9.48
C ARG A 46 4.06 -22.68 9.50
N LYS A 47 3.15 -23.54 9.98
CA LYS A 47 1.71 -23.21 10.04
C LYS A 47 1.40 -22.11 11.05
N VAL A 48 2.07 -22.11 12.20
CA VAL A 48 1.98 -21.02 13.17
C VAL A 48 2.44 -19.72 12.53
N LEU A 49 3.60 -19.72 11.87
CA LEU A 49 4.15 -18.54 11.21
C LEU A 49 3.24 -18.00 10.10
N GLN A 50 2.67 -18.88 9.27
CA GLN A 50 1.71 -18.49 8.24
C GLN A 50 0.48 -17.83 8.88
N THR A 51 -0.07 -18.43 9.94
CA THR A 51 -1.26 -17.92 10.64
C THR A 51 -1.02 -16.55 11.25
N THR A 52 0.14 -16.34 11.89
CA THR A 52 0.49 -15.06 12.50
C THR A 52 0.71 -13.94 11.47
N LEU A 53 1.02 -14.27 10.21
CA LEU A 53 1.08 -13.30 9.11
C LEU A 53 -0.28 -13.06 8.45
N ILE A 54 -1.11 -14.09 8.31
CA ILE A 54 -2.44 -13.99 7.66
C ILE A 54 -3.34 -13.00 8.39
N VAL A 55 -3.46 -13.13 9.71
CA VAL A 55 -4.38 -12.32 10.53
C VAL A 55 -4.14 -10.81 10.35
N PRO A 56 -2.92 -10.28 10.55
CA PRO A 56 -2.70 -8.84 10.43
C PRO A 56 -2.80 -8.32 8.97
N ILE A 57 -2.52 -9.16 7.97
CA ILE A 57 -2.76 -8.81 6.55
C ILE A 57 -4.27 -8.63 6.30
N ILE A 58 -5.10 -9.58 6.74
CA ILE A 58 -6.56 -9.48 6.59
C ILE A 58 -7.10 -8.26 7.36
N LEU A 59 -6.63 -8.01 8.59
CA LEU A 59 -7.02 -6.82 9.35
C LEU A 59 -6.68 -5.53 8.59
N THR A 60 -5.53 -5.48 7.93
CA THR A 60 -5.15 -4.36 7.07
C THR A 60 -6.17 -4.12 5.95
N TRP A 61 -6.70 -5.19 5.35
CA TRP A 61 -7.74 -5.08 4.31
C TRP A 61 -9.03 -4.50 4.86
N PHE A 62 -9.48 -4.94 6.04
CA PHE A 62 -10.67 -4.39 6.69
C PHE A 62 -10.55 -2.90 6.99
N PHE A 63 -9.41 -2.45 7.53
CA PHE A 63 -9.19 -1.01 7.80
C PHE A 63 -9.09 -0.18 6.52
N ALA A 64 -8.46 -0.73 5.49
CA ALA A 64 -8.36 -0.05 4.20
C ALA A 64 -9.74 0.10 3.52
N ILE A 65 -10.54 -0.96 3.50
CA ILE A 65 -11.91 -0.93 2.95
C ILE A 65 -12.80 0.00 3.77
N ARG A 66 -12.69 -0.03 5.11
CA ARG A 66 -13.35 0.95 5.98
C ARG A 66 -13.01 2.39 5.60
N THR A 67 -11.75 2.64 5.26
CA THR A 67 -11.29 3.96 4.80
C THR A 67 -11.99 4.37 3.50
N VAL A 68 -12.05 3.47 2.51
CA VAL A 68 -12.75 3.71 1.24
C VAL A 68 -14.23 4.01 1.48
N LEU A 69 -14.91 3.19 2.29
CA LEU A 69 -16.33 3.37 2.59
C LEU A 69 -16.63 4.73 3.25
N TYR A 70 -15.81 5.16 4.22
CA TYR A 70 -16.01 6.48 4.83
C TYR A 70 -15.74 7.63 3.87
N THR A 71 -14.71 7.53 3.00
CA THR A 71 -14.50 8.57 1.98
C THR A 71 -15.67 8.66 1.01
N GLN A 72 -16.22 7.52 0.59
CA GLN A 72 -17.42 7.49 -0.25
C GLN A 72 -18.61 8.08 0.48
N PHE A 73 -18.89 7.65 1.72
CA PHE A 73 -19.98 8.19 2.51
C PHE A 73 -19.87 9.72 2.66
N TYR A 74 -18.68 10.24 2.96
CA TYR A 74 -18.42 11.67 3.04
C TYR A 74 -18.70 12.38 1.70
N TYR A 75 -18.28 11.81 0.58
CA TYR A 75 -18.56 12.33 -0.77
C TYR A 75 -20.07 12.48 -1.07
N TYR A 76 -20.93 11.63 -0.51
CA TYR A 76 -22.38 11.72 -0.74
C TYR A 76 -23.10 12.69 0.20
N HIS A 77 -22.51 13.04 1.35
CA HIS A 77 -23.17 13.89 2.35
C HIS A 77 -22.68 15.35 2.32
N VAL A 78 -21.51 15.62 1.73
CA VAL A 78 -21.03 16.99 1.58
C VAL A 78 -21.64 17.69 0.36
N SER A 79 -22.26 18.84 0.63
CA SER A 79 -22.88 19.71 -0.39
C SER A 79 -21.87 20.53 -1.18
N LYS A 80 -20.69 20.83 -0.61
CA LYS A 80 -19.66 21.65 -1.24
C LYS A 80 -18.88 20.87 -2.30
N GLU A 81 -19.10 21.22 -3.57
CA GLU A 81 -18.47 20.58 -4.75
C GLU A 81 -16.94 20.41 -4.68
N PRO A 82 -16.14 21.38 -4.19
CA PRO A 82 -14.69 21.20 -4.09
C PRO A 82 -14.30 20.04 -3.15
N GLN A 83 -14.83 20.07 -1.92
CA GLN A 83 -14.59 19.03 -0.91
C GLN A 83 -15.10 17.67 -1.37
N ARG A 84 -16.27 17.65 -2.01
CA ARG A 84 -16.84 16.45 -2.62
C ARG A 84 -15.86 15.82 -3.63
N THR A 85 -15.31 16.61 -4.55
CA THR A 85 -14.33 16.12 -5.52
C THR A 85 -13.05 15.59 -4.86
N PHE A 86 -12.58 16.26 -3.79
CA PHE A 86 -11.42 15.80 -3.01
C PHE A 86 -11.65 14.40 -2.43
N PHE A 87 -12.74 14.18 -1.69
CA PHE A 87 -13.00 12.89 -1.05
C PHE A 87 -13.28 11.76 -2.04
N ARG A 88 -13.90 12.06 -3.18
CA ARG A 88 -14.07 11.07 -4.26
C ARG A 88 -12.73 10.56 -4.79
N LEU A 89 -11.82 11.47 -5.13
CA LEU A 89 -10.51 11.12 -5.67
C LEU A 89 -9.63 10.44 -4.61
N LEU A 90 -9.70 10.90 -3.36
CA LEU A 90 -9.04 10.26 -2.22
C LEU A 90 -9.52 8.81 -2.05
N GLY A 91 -10.83 8.59 -2.05
CA GLY A 91 -11.43 7.26 -1.93
C GLY A 91 -11.04 6.31 -3.06
N PHE A 92 -11.08 6.77 -4.31
CA PHE A 92 -10.61 5.97 -5.44
C PHE A 92 -9.10 5.69 -5.40
N GLY A 93 -8.29 6.66 -4.98
CA GLY A 93 -6.85 6.47 -4.83
C GLY A 93 -6.52 5.42 -3.78
N ILE A 94 -7.14 5.50 -2.61
CA ILE A 94 -7.02 4.50 -1.54
C ILE A 94 -7.55 3.14 -2.01
N GLY A 95 -8.68 3.13 -2.72
CA GLY A 95 -9.27 1.94 -3.34
C GLY A 95 -8.33 1.23 -4.32
N ALA A 96 -7.62 1.99 -5.15
CA ALA A 96 -6.63 1.45 -6.07
C ALA A 96 -5.44 0.82 -5.34
N LEU A 97 -4.92 1.48 -4.29
CA LEU A 97 -3.81 0.95 -3.48
C LEU A 97 -4.19 -0.36 -2.78
N ILE A 98 -5.35 -0.40 -2.12
CA ILE A 98 -5.79 -1.63 -1.44
C ILE A 98 -6.18 -2.73 -2.43
N GLY A 99 -6.86 -2.38 -3.53
CA GLY A 99 -7.20 -3.34 -4.58
C GLY A 99 -5.94 -3.98 -5.18
N GLY A 100 -4.91 -3.17 -5.46
CA GLY A 100 -3.61 -3.66 -5.89
C GLY A 100 -2.95 -4.59 -4.87
N PHE A 101 -2.98 -4.23 -3.58
CA PHE A 101 -2.43 -5.08 -2.52
C PHE A 101 -3.15 -6.43 -2.41
N ILE A 102 -4.49 -6.44 -2.40
CA ILE A 102 -5.30 -7.66 -2.36
C ILE A 102 -5.03 -8.53 -3.59
N VAL A 103 -5.05 -7.95 -4.79
CA VAL A 103 -4.80 -8.68 -6.04
C VAL A 103 -3.37 -9.26 -6.04
N ALA A 104 -2.36 -8.48 -5.69
CA ALA A 104 -0.97 -8.94 -5.64
C ALA A 104 -0.77 -10.10 -4.65
N THR A 105 -1.39 -10.04 -3.46
CA THR A 105 -1.30 -11.10 -2.46
C THR A 105 -1.97 -12.41 -2.92
N LEU A 106 -3.13 -12.33 -3.58
CA LEU A 106 -3.84 -13.49 -4.13
C LEU A 106 -3.12 -14.08 -5.34
N VAL A 107 -2.73 -13.26 -6.30
CA VAL A 107 -1.96 -13.68 -7.49
C VAL A 107 -0.63 -14.30 -7.07
N GLY A 108 0.02 -13.74 -6.05
CA GLY A 108 1.24 -14.30 -5.47
C GLY A 108 1.10 -15.74 -4.95
N GLN A 109 -0.10 -16.16 -4.53
CA GLN A 109 -0.32 -17.55 -4.09
C GLN A 109 -0.21 -18.56 -5.24
N ILE A 110 -0.49 -18.17 -6.48
CA ILE A 110 -0.39 -19.07 -7.65
C ILE A 110 1.02 -19.66 -7.74
N ARG A 111 2.04 -18.88 -7.38
CA ARG A 111 3.44 -19.32 -7.34
C ARG A 111 3.67 -20.48 -6.37
N ASN A 112 3.01 -20.47 -5.21
CA ASN A 112 3.18 -21.50 -4.18
C ASN A 112 2.63 -22.86 -4.63
N TYR A 113 1.64 -22.87 -5.52
CA TYR A 113 1.06 -24.10 -6.09
C TYR A 113 1.79 -24.60 -7.36
N ASN A 114 2.72 -23.80 -7.89
CA ASN A 114 3.44 -24.09 -9.13
C ASN A 114 4.96 -24.02 -8.93
N ILE A 115 5.44 -24.60 -7.81
CA ILE A 115 6.82 -24.45 -7.36
C ILE A 115 7.87 -25.11 -8.27
N ASP A 116 7.47 -25.97 -9.19
CA ASP A 116 8.38 -26.62 -10.14
C ASP A 116 8.25 -26.07 -11.56
N ASN A 117 7.34 -25.11 -11.80
CA ASN A 117 7.11 -24.50 -13.11
C ASN A 117 7.70 -23.08 -13.16
N ASP A 118 8.93 -22.97 -13.67
CA ASP A 118 9.66 -21.69 -13.71
C ASP A 118 8.99 -20.64 -14.60
N LEU A 119 8.28 -21.06 -15.66
CA LEU A 119 7.52 -20.15 -16.51
C LEU A 119 6.38 -19.50 -15.72
N VAL A 120 5.63 -20.29 -14.95
CA VAL A 120 4.54 -19.76 -14.11
C VAL A 120 5.09 -18.87 -13.00
N LYS A 121 6.20 -19.24 -12.34
CA LYS A 121 6.84 -18.39 -11.33
C LYS A 121 7.25 -17.03 -11.89
N GLY A 122 7.88 -17.03 -13.08
CA GLY A 122 8.31 -15.82 -13.76
C GLY A 122 7.12 -14.93 -14.09
N ALA A 123 6.09 -15.49 -14.74
CA ALA A 123 4.87 -14.77 -15.12
C ALA A 123 4.15 -14.17 -13.91
N VAL A 124 3.97 -14.95 -12.83
CA VAL A 124 3.32 -14.48 -11.59
C VAL A 124 4.14 -13.38 -10.92
N THR A 125 5.47 -13.52 -10.87
CA THR A 125 6.34 -12.50 -10.25
C THR A 125 6.29 -11.19 -11.02
N ILE A 126 6.33 -11.23 -12.35
CA ILE A 126 6.17 -10.06 -13.21
C ILE A 126 4.80 -9.41 -12.99
N ALA A 127 3.73 -10.21 -12.98
CA ALA A 127 2.38 -9.71 -12.77
C ALA A 127 2.24 -9.02 -11.40
N VAL A 128 2.75 -9.63 -10.32
CA VAL A 128 2.74 -9.04 -8.98
C VAL A 128 3.50 -7.72 -8.93
N ASN A 129 4.69 -7.65 -9.52
CA ASN A 129 5.47 -6.40 -9.60
C ASN A 129 4.67 -5.31 -10.33
N TYR A 130 4.05 -5.61 -11.46
CA TYR A 130 3.27 -4.63 -12.22
C TYR A 130 1.99 -4.22 -11.51
N VAL A 131 1.32 -5.13 -10.78
CA VAL A 131 0.18 -4.76 -9.93
C VAL A 131 0.61 -3.76 -8.86
N TYR A 132 1.73 -3.97 -8.18
CA TYR A 132 2.24 -3.00 -7.19
C TYR A 132 2.59 -1.65 -7.81
N VAL A 133 3.28 -1.65 -8.95
CA VAL A 133 3.69 -0.42 -9.64
C VAL A 133 2.46 0.37 -10.12
N LEU A 134 1.53 -0.28 -10.82
CA LEU A 134 0.36 0.37 -11.40
C LEU A 134 -0.62 0.85 -10.32
N SER A 135 -0.86 0.04 -9.28
CA SER A 135 -1.71 0.45 -8.16
C SER A 135 -1.12 1.63 -7.40
N GLY A 136 0.20 1.62 -7.15
CA GLY A 136 0.92 2.74 -6.55
C GLY A 136 0.80 4.02 -7.38
N LEU A 137 1.07 3.94 -8.69
CA LEU A 137 1.01 5.07 -9.60
C LEU A 137 -0.40 5.66 -9.71
N VAL A 138 -1.41 4.81 -9.96
CA VAL A 138 -2.82 5.23 -10.06
C VAL A 138 -3.31 5.77 -8.72
N GLY A 139 -3.04 5.05 -7.64
CA GLY A 139 -3.46 5.40 -6.29
C GLY A 139 -2.93 6.76 -5.85
N PHE A 140 -1.61 6.94 -5.87
CA PHE A 140 -0.99 8.21 -5.50
C PHE A 140 -1.25 9.33 -6.52
N GLY A 141 -1.42 9.01 -7.81
CA GLY A 141 -1.84 9.98 -8.82
C GLY A 141 -3.22 10.57 -8.54
N LEU A 142 -4.19 9.74 -8.13
CA LEU A 142 -5.53 10.20 -7.75
C LEU A 142 -5.51 11.01 -6.45
N ILE A 143 -4.75 10.57 -5.43
CA ILE A 143 -4.60 11.32 -4.17
C ILE A 143 -3.92 12.67 -4.42
N TYR A 144 -2.89 12.71 -5.27
CA TYR A 144 -2.22 13.95 -5.64
C TYR A 144 -3.18 14.91 -6.34
N ARG A 145 -3.96 14.42 -7.30
CA ARG A 145 -4.99 15.22 -7.98
C ARG A 145 -6.03 15.76 -6.99
N ALA A 146 -6.45 14.94 -6.02
CA ALA A 146 -7.36 15.37 -4.95
C ALA A 146 -6.77 16.55 -4.17
N THR A 147 -5.55 16.40 -3.66
CA THR A 147 -4.90 17.41 -2.82
C THR A 147 -4.57 18.69 -3.59
N ARG A 148 -4.21 18.59 -4.88
CA ARG A 148 -3.87 19.75 -5.71
C ARG A 148 -5.08 20.62 -6.03
N ASN A 149 -6.22 20.05 -6.42
CA ASN A 149 -7.44 20.80 -6.78
C ASN A 149 -7.92 21.72 -5.65
N GLU A 150 -7.68 21.31 -4.42
CA GLU A 150 -8.01 22.08 -3.22
C GLU A 150 -6.91 23.09 -2.84
N ALA A 151 -5.65 22.88 -3.26
CA ALA A 151 -4.51 23.75 -2.92
C ALA A 151 -4.37 24.94 -3.89
N SER A 152 -4.73 24.75 -5.16
CA SER A 152 -4.55 25.76 -6.22
C SER A 152 -5.39 27.03 -6.08
N LYS A 153 -6.28 27.12 -5.08
CA LYS A 153 -7.11 28.31 -4.82
C LYS A 153 -6.41 29.41 -4.04
N LYS A 154 -5.19 29.17 -3.50
CA LYS A 154 -4.53 30.13 -2.59
C LYS A 154 -3.00 30.29 -2.74
N MET A 155 -2.34 29.62 -3.69
CA MET A 155 -0.88 29.64 -3.80
C MET A 155 -0.39 30.44 -5.01
N ASP A 156 -0.05 31.72 -4.80
CA ASP A 156 0.59 32.61 -5.77
C ASP A 156 2.14 32.55 -5.74
N SER A 157 2.75 31.65 -4.95
CA SER A 157 4.22 31.58 -4.79
C SER A 157 4.85 30.31 -5.38
N PRO A 158 6.10 30.38 -5.87
CA PRO A 158 6.82 29.23 -6.41
C PRO A 158 6.93 28.11 -5.37
N ASN A 159 6.52 26.91 -5.79
CA ASN A 159 6.18 25.78 -4.94
C ASN A 159 7.44 25.12 -4.34
N GLN A 160 7.98 25.67 -3.24
CA GLN A 160 9.14 25.10 -2.52
C GLN A 160 8.96 23.59 -2.22
N ASN A 161 7.73 23.16 -1.97
CA ASN A 161 7.40 21.75 -1.76
C ASN A 161 7.66 20.86 -2.98
N MET A 162 7.58 21.41 -4.19
CA MET A 162 7.91 20.67 -5.40
C MET A 162 9.39 20.30 -5.44
N ALA A 163 10.28 21.23 -5.10
CA ALA A 163 11.71 20.95 -5.02
C ALA A 163 12.01 19.91 -3.92
N VAL A 164 11.41 20.06 -2.73
CA VAL A 164 11.53 19.09 -1.64
C VAL A 164 11.03 17.71 -2.06
N GLY A 165 9.87 17.64 -2.71
CA GLY A 165 9.27 16.39 -3.19
C GLY A 165 10.14 15.68 -4.23
N ILE A 166 10.69 16.44 -5.19
CA ILE A 166 11.63 15.89 -6.20
C ILE A 166 12.87 15.34 -5.50
N CYS A 167 13.51 16.12 -4.63
CA CYS A 167 14.73 15.71 -3.93
C CYS A 167 14.50 14.43 -3.11
N LEU A 168 13.42 14.37 -2.32
CA LEU A 168 13.09 13.19 -1.52
C LEU A 168 12.82 11.96 -2.38
N ALA A 169 12.00 12.10 -3.42
CA ALA A 169 11.67 10.98 -4.31
C ALA A 169 12.91 10.46 -5.07
N LEU A 170 13.79 11.35 -5.51
CA LEU A 170 15.04 10.98 -6.19
C LEU A 170 16.02 10.29 -5.24
N ILE A 171 16.24 10.81 -4.03
CA ILE A 171 17.15 10.19 -3.05
C ILE A 171 16.67 8.77 -2.73
N ILE A 172 15.38 8.62 -2.40
CA ILE A 172 14.80 7.30 -2.09
C ILE A 172 14.84 6.39 -3.32
N GLY A 173 14.52 6.93 -4.50
CA GLY A 173 14.57 6.22 -5.79
C GLY A 173 15.95 5.68 -6.14
N VAL A 174 17.00 6.49 -5.96
CA VAL A 174 18.39 6.09 -6.21
C VAL A 174 18.81 4.99 -5.25
N ILE A 175 18.56 5.16 -3.94
CA ILE A 175 18.89 4.13 -2.94
C ILE A 175 18.21 2.81 -3.27
N TRP A 176 16.92 2.86 -3.62
CA TRP A 176 16.15 1.67 -3.96
C TRP A 176 16.61 1.03 -5.28
N ALA A 177 16.92 1.82 -6.31
CA ALA A 177 17.49 1.32 -7.57
C ALA A 177 18.83 0.62 -7.32
N LEU A 178 19.70 1.18 -6.47
CA LEU A 178 20.96 0.55 -6.06
C LEU A 178 20.70 -0.79 -5.35
N LEU A 179 19.68 -0.90 -4.50
CA LEU A 179 19.30 -2.18 -3.89
C LEU A 179 18.93 -3.24 -4.94
N ILE A 180 18.16 -2.85 -5.97
CA ILE A 180 17.79 -3.74 -7.09
C ILE A 180 19.04 -4.20 -7.86
N PHE A 181 19.90 -3.28 -8.29
CA PHE A 181 21.02 -3.62 -9.17
C PHE A 181 22.15 -4.36 -8.47
N THR A 182 22.28 -4.18 -7.15
CA THR A 182 23.24 -4.96 -6.38
C THR A 182 22.73 -6.37 -6.08
N ASN A 183 21.43 -6.64 -6.21
CA ASN A 183 20.87 -7.99 -6.10
C ASN A 183 21.22 -8.82 -7.34
N THR A 184 22.07 -9.83 -7.16
CA THR A 184 22.50 -10.76 -8.21
C THR A 184 21.33 -11.60 -8.72
N SER A 185 20.35 -11.86 -7.85
CA SER A 185 19.22 -12.75 -8.13
C SER A 185 17.99 -12.00 -8.65
N ARG A 186 18.19 -10.81 -9.23
CA ARG A 186 17.10 -9.99 -9.78
C ARG A 186 16.46 -10.60 -11.03
N GLN A 187 17.24 -11.26 -11.88
CA GLN A 187 16.78 -11.85 -13.15
C GLN A 187 16.69 -13.38 -13.11
N VAL A 188 17.68 -14.03 -12.49
CA VAL A 188 17.78 -15.49 -12.34
C VAL A 188 18.19 -15.77 -10.91
N SER A 189 17.67 -16.82 -10.30
CA SER A 189 18.02 -17.21 -8.93
C SER A 189 18.90 -18.45 -8.94
N ASP A 190 20.10 -18.35 -8.37
CA ASP A 190 21.03 -19.47 -8.24
C ASP A 190 20.74 -20.34 -7.00
N ILE A 191 19.90 -19.85 -6.08
CA ILE A 191 19.54 -20.59 -4.86
C ILE A 191 18.36 -21.54 -5.12
N PRO A 192 18.50 -22.85 -4.84
CA PRO A 192 17.40 -23.80 -4.94
C PRO A 192 16.19 -23.39 -4.07
N GLY A 193 15.00 -23.35 -4.67
CA GLY A 193 13.76 -22.97 -3.98
C GLY A 193 13.58 -21.46 -3.79
N SER A 194 14.56 -20.64 -4.17
CA SER A 194 14.43 -19.18 -4.25
C SER A 194 13.89 -18.77 -5.63
N THR A 195 13.27 -17.58 -5.70
CA THR A 195 12.74 -17.03 -6.94
C THR A 195 13.40 -15.71 -7.25
N ALA A 196 13.71 -15.47 -8.52
CA ALA A 196 14.23 -14.18 -8.94
C ALA A 196 13.24 -13.04 -8.63
N SER A 197 13.75 -11.84 -8.35
CA SER A 197 12.89 -10.72 -7.95
C SER A 197 12.05 -10.15 -9.11
N PHE A 198 12.53 -10.21 -10.36
CA PHE A 198 11.91 -9.52 -11.50
C PHE A 198 11.69 -10.36 -12.76
N TYR A 199 12.56 -11.32 -13.11
CA TYR A 199 12.46 -12.13 -14.35
C TYR A 199 12.40 -11.33 -15.67
N ILE A 200 12.84 -10.08 -15.68
CA ILE A 200 12.84 -9.21 -16.87
C ILE A 200 14.19 -8.51 -17.02
N SER A 201 14.50 -8.07 -18.25
CA SER A 201 15.77 -7.38 -18.54
C SER A 201 15.91 -6.08 -17.76
N ASP A 202 17.14 -5.68 -17.47
CA ASP A 202 17.43 -4.46 -16.69
C ASP A 202 16.82 -3.20 -17.31
N PHE A 203 16.79 -3.11 -18.64
CA PHE A 203 16.12 -2.02 -19.35
C PHE A 203 14.62 -1.94 -19.03
N LEU A 204 13.94 -3.09 -19.00
CA LEU A 204 12.54 -3.15 -18.62
C LEU A 204 12.35 -2.84 -17.13
N ILE A 205 13.22 -3.36 -16.24
CA ILE A 205 13.18 -3.01 -14.81
C ILE A 205 13.22 -1.48 -14.64
N ILE A 206 14.13 -0.79 -15.33
CA ILE A 206 14.24 0.68 -15.22
C ILE A 206 12.97 1.36 -15.71
N THR A 207 12.52 1.02 -16.92
CA THR A 207 11.46 1.76 -17.62
C THR A 207 10.05 1.44 -17.14
N THR A 208 9.78 0.21 -16.70
CA THR A 208 8.44 -0.25 -16.31
C THR A 208 8.26 -0.43 -14.81
N VAL A 209 9.36 -0.53 -14.03
CA VAL A 209 9.28 -0.68 -12.57
C VAL A 209 9.86 0.55 -11.88
N ILE A 210 11.12 0.90 -12.13
CA ILE A 210 11.82 1.91 -11.32
C ILE A 210 11.22 3.29 -11.54
N ILE A 211 11.21 3.77 -12.79
CA ILE A 211 10.73 5.12 -13.12
C ILE A 211 9.27 5.29 -12.66
N PRO A 212 8.32 4.41 -13.01
CA PRO A 212 6.93 4.59 -12.58
C PRO A 212 6.74 4.54 -11.06
N THR A 213 7.52 3.72 -10.34
CA THR A 213 7.48 3.66 -8.86
C THR A 213 7.97 4.97 -8.24
N VAL A 214 9.10 5.51 -8.72
CA VAL A 214 9.65 6.78 -8.23
C VAL A 214 8.69 7.94 -8.52
N VAL A 215 8.04 7.95 -9.69
CA VAL A 215 6.96 8.90 -10.00
C VAL A 215 5.80 8.75 -9.01
N GLY A 216 5.38 7.52 -8.71
CA GLY A 216 4.36 7.26 -7.69
C GLY A 216 4.75 7.81 -6.30
N TRP A 217 6.00 7.62 -5.87
CA TRP A 217 6.52 8.17 -4.61
C TRP A 217 6.56 9.70 -4.62
N PHE A 218 6.98 10.31 -5.72
CA PHE A 218 6.92 11.76 -5.87
C PHE A 218 5.48 12.28 -5.68
N LEU A 219 4.50 11.65 -6.34
CA LEU A 219 3.08 12.02 -6.22
C LEU A 219 2.57 11.84 -4.78
N ALA A 220 2.99 10.77 -4.09
CA ALA A 220 2.66 10.52 -2.69
C ALA A 220 3.22 11.61 -1.75
N VAL A 221 4.51 11.95 -1.90
CA VAL A 221 5.16 13.02 -1.12
C VAL A 221 4.45 14.35 -1.36
N MET A 222 4.21 14.71 -2.61
CA MET A 222 3.50 15.95 -2.94
C MET A 222 2.08 15.98 -2.35
N SER A 223 1.38 14.85 -2.32
CA SER A 223 0.07 14.75 -1.69
C SER A 223 0.14 15.05 -0.19
N ALA A 224 1.12 14.49 0.50
CA ALA A 224 1.32 14.68 1.93
C ALA A 224 1.75 16.11 2.28
N LEU A 225 2.61 16.73 1.47
CA LEU A 225 3.00 18.13 1.61
C LEU A 225 1.81 19.07 1.40
N ASN A 226 1.05 18.89 0.30
CA ASN A 226 -0.15 19.69 0.00
C ASN A 226 -1.21 19.60 1.11
N LEU A 227 -1.32 18.45 1.81
CA LEU A 227 -2.23 18.30 2.95
C LEU A 227 -1.69 18.94 4.23
N SER A 228 -0.37 18.85 4.45
CA SER A 228 0.31 19.50 5.58
C SER A 228 0.10 21.01 5.58
N GLU A 229 0.17 21.64 4.40
CA GLU A 229 -0.04 23.09 4.25
C GLU A 229 -1.48 23.53 4.53
N LYS A 230 -2.46 22.67 4.28
CA LYS A 230 -3.87 22.99 4.52
C LYS A 230 -4.27 22.92 5.98
N GLY A 231 -3.67 22.01 6.75
CA GLY A 231 -4.01 21.83 8.17
C GLY A 231 -4.05 23.15 8.95
N PRO A 232 -3.01 24.01 8.87
CA PRO A 232 -2.98 25.32 9.53
C PRO A 232 -4.02 26.35 9.04
N ALA A 233 -4.53 26.22 7.81
CA ALA A 233 -5.46 27.20 7.22
C ALA A 233 -6.91 27.03 7.69
N VAL A 234 -7.23 25.94 8.40
CA VAL A 234 -8.55 25.70 8.97
C VAL A 234 -8.64 26.32 10.37
N VAL A 235 -9.62 27.20 10.58
CA VAL A 235 -9.83 27.91 11.86
C VAL A 235 -10.22 26.93 12.98
N ASP A 236 -11.03 25.91 12.66
CA ASP A 236 -11.45 24.92 13.64
C ASP A 236 -10.32 23.95 14.00
N GLN A 237 -9.98 23.93 15.30
CA GLN A 237 -8.97 23.05 15.87
C GLN A 237 -9.30 21.57 15.68
N LYS A 238 -10.58 21.17 15.74
CA LYS A 238 -10.99 19.77 15.57
C LYS A 238 -10.72 19.29 14.14
N ILE A 239 -11.21 20.03 13.14
CA ILE A 239 -10.95 19.76 11.71
C ILE A 239 -9.44 19.69 11.43
N ARG A 240 -8.67 20.65 11.96
CA ARG A 240 -7.19 20.67 11.83
C ARG A 240 -6.53 19.40 12.37
N ARG A 241 -6.98 18.88 13.53
CA ARG A 241 -6.46 17.63 14.10
C ARG A 241 -6.76 16.44 13.19
N GLN A 242 -7.92 16.40 12.55
CA GLN A 242 -8.24 15.33 11.59
C GLN A 242 -7.32 15.42 10.37
N PHE A 243 -7.19 16.58 9.72
CA PHE A 243 -6.26 16.73 8.59
C PHE A 243 -4.82 16.33 8.94
N SER A 244 -4.34 16.67 10.14
CA SER A 244 -3.03 16.21 10.63
C SER A 244 -2.94 14.67 10.70
N ARG A 245 -3.97 13.99 11.22
CA ARG A 245 -4.05 12.52 11.24
C ARG A 245 -4.09 11.91 9.85
N LEU A 246 -4.83 12.52 8.92
CA LEU A 246 -4.86 12.11 7.51
C LEU A 246 -3.46 12.17 6.90
N THR A 247 -2.76 13.29 7.08
CA THR A 247 -1.39 13.47 6.57
C THR A 247 -0.41 12.48 7.18
N ILE A 248 -0.45 12.27 8.50
CA ILE A 248 0.41 11.26 9.17
C ILE A 248 0.10 9.86 8.63
N GLY A 249 -1.17 9.53 8.42
CA GLY A 249 -1.58 8.27 7.82
C GLY A 249 -1.03 8.07 6.41
N LEU A 250 -1.06 9.09 5.56
CA LEU A 250 -0.47 9.05 4.21
C LEU A 250 1.05 8.89 4.25
N TRP A 251 1.74 9.57 5.17
CA TRP A 251 3.19 9.37 5.37
C TRP A 251 3.51 7.94 5.78
N PHE A 252 2.73 7.35 6.69
CA PHE A 252 2.91 5.95 7.07
C PHE A 252 2.65 5.02 5.90
N LEU A 253 1.64 5.29 5.08
CA LEU A 253 1.34 4.49 3.89
C LEU A 253 2.49 4.53 2.87
N LEU A 254 3.00 5.72 2.57
CA LEU A 254 4.14 5.92 1.68
C LEU A 254 5.39 5.21 2.23
N PHE A 255 5.74 5.45 3.49
CA PHE A 255 6.91 4.85 4.11
C PHE A 255 6.82 3.32 4.10
N SER A 256 5.65 2.76 4.41
CA SER A 256 5.41 1.32 4.35
C SER A 256 5.64 0.79 2.93
N LEU A 257 5.15 1.46 1.90
CA LEU A 257 5.31 1.03 0.52
C LEU A 257 6.77 1.10 0.04
N ILE A 258 7.53 2.11 0.48
CA ILE A 258 8.98 2.18 0.26
C ILE A 258 9.69 1.01 0.93
N VAL A 259 9.36 0.71 2.19
CA VAL A 259 9.93 -0.41 2.93
C VAL A 259 9.61 -1.74 2.24
N LEU A 260 8.36 -1.96 1.81
CA LEU A 260 7.96 -3.15 1.06
C LEU A 260 8.78 -3.31 -0.22
N ASN A 261 8.87 -2.26 -1.03
CA ASN A 261 9.65 -2.28 -2.27
C ASN A 261 11.15 -2.50 -1.99
N GLY A 262 11.66 -1.99 -0.88
CA GLY A 262 13.02 -2.25 -0.40
C GLY A 262 13.24 -3.72 -0.06
N ILE A 263 12.33 -4.35 0.70
CA ILE A 263 12.39 -5.78 1.05
C ILE A 263 12.37 -6.63 -0.23
N LEU A 264 11.47 -6.33 -1.17
CA LEU A 264 11.37 -7.03 -2.45
C LEU A 264 12.65 -6.87 -3.31
N ALA A 265 13.26 -5.68 -3.30
CA ALA A 265 14.50 -5.39 -4.03
C ALA A 265 15.71 -6.13 -3.46
N ILE A 266 15.82 -6.24 -2.13
CA ILE A 266 16.89 -7.00 -1.45
C ILE A 266 16.89 -8.46 -1.91
N GLY A 267 15.70 -9.04 -2.14
CA GLY A 267 15.54 -10.41 -2.61
C GLY A 267 15.81 -11.45 -1.52
N THR A 268 15.34 -12.68 -1.80
CA THR A 268 15.40 -13.80 -0.85
C THR A 268 16.83 -14.10 -0.40
N ASP A 269 17.79 -14.10 -1.32
CA ASP A 269 19.16 -14.55 -1.07
C ASP A 269 19.88 -13.73 -0.01
N ARG A 270 19.65 -12.41 0.01
CA ARG A 270 20.20 -11.51 1.03
C ARG A 270 19.41 -11.60 2.32
N LEU A 271 18.08 -11.67 2.25
CA LEU A 271 17.22 -11.83 3.44
C LEU A 271 17.57 -13.12 4.20
N VAL A 272 17.87 -14.19 3.48
CA VAL A 272 18.30 -15.49 4.05
C VAL A 272 19.56 -15.33 4.90
N ARG A 273 20.54 -14.55 4.45
CA ARG A 273 21.79 -14.31 5.18
C ARG A 273 21.61 -13.50 6.45
N VAL A 274 20.60 -12.63 6.50
CA VAL A 274 20.29 -11.83 7.70
C VAL A 274 19.58 -12.69 8.77
N GLY A 275 19.00 -13.82 8.36
CA GLY A 275 18.36 -14.80 9.23
C GLY A 275 16.86 -14.57 9.39
N LEU A 276 16.13 -15.67 9.58
CA LEU A 276 14.66 -15.68 9.64
C LEU A 276 14.10 -14.67 10.65
N LEU A 277 14.65 -14.61 11.85
CA LEU A 277 14.12 -13.75 12.92
C LEU A 277 14.09 -12.28 12.49
N VAL A 278 15.17 -11.78 11.91
CA VAL A 278 15.26 -10.38 11.47
C VAL A 278 14.29 -10.11 10.32
N VAL A 279 14.20 -11.03 9.36
CA VAL A 279 13.22 -10.94 8.27
C VAL A 279 11.80 -10.86 8.80
N LEU A 280 11.45 -11.68 9.80
CA LEU A 280 10.15 -11.65 10.43
C LEU A 280 9.88 -10.33 11.15
N ILE A 281 10.84 -9.81 11.94
CA ILE A 281 10.71 -8.51 12.60
C ILE A 281 10.41 -7.41 11.58
N ILE A 282 11.14 -7.40 10.46
CA ILE A 282 10.94 -6.42 9.38
C ILE A 282 9.54 -6.55 8.78
N ILE A 283 9.09 -7.78 8.48
CA ILE A 283 7.76 -8.03 7.91
C ILE A 283 6.65 -7.61 8.89
N TYR A 284 6.72 -7.99 10.16
CA TYR A 284 5.72 -7.60 11.17
C TYR A 284 5.68 -6.10 11.38
N PHE A 285 6.84 -5.46 11.46
CA PHE A 285 6.94 -4.00 11.55
C PHE A 285 6.27 -3.31 10.35
N PHE A 286 6.55 -3.79 9.14
CA PHE A 286 5.90 -3.29 7.92
C PHE A 286 4.38 -3.46 7.98
N ILE A 287 3.87 -4.67 8.29
CA ILE A 287 2.42 -4.91 8.34
C ILE A 287 1.76 -4.00 9.38
N LEU A 288 2.39 -3.82 10.54
CA LEU A 288 1.91 -2.93 11.59
C LEU A 288 1.86 -1.47 11.10
N LEU A 289 2.85 -1.00 10.36
CA LEU A 289 2.85 0.35 9.80
C LEU A 289 1.71 0.56 8.79
N VAL A 290 1.45 -0.41 7.90
CA VAL A 290 0.34 -0.32 6.94
C VAL A 290 -1.00 -0.33 7.68
N LEU A 291 -1.15 -1.19 8.68
CA LEU A 291 -2.34 -1.26 9.53
C LEU A 291 -2.60 0.09 10.21
N LEU A 292 -1.57 0.68 10.83
CA LEU A 292 -1.64 1.98 11.49
C LEU A 292 -1.93 3.12 10.49
N ALA A 293 -1.40 3.03 9.27
CA ALA A 293 -1.66 4.00 8.21
C ALA A 293 -3.16 4.05 7.89
N TYR A 294 -3.76 2.92 7.50
CA TYR A 294 -5.19 2.87 7.17
C TYR A 294 -6.08 3.17 8.37
N TRP A 295 -5.71 2.71 9.57
CA TRP A 295 -6.46 3.05 10.78
C TRP A 295 -6.50 4.56 11.04
N LYS A 296 -5.35 5.26 10.92
CA LYS A 296 -5.29 6.72 11.10
C LYS A 296 -6.08 7.48 10.02
N ILE A 297 -5.96 7.06 8.76
CA ILE A 297 -6.70 7.67 7.65
C ILE A 297 -8.21 7.47 7.88
N SER A 298 -8.66 6.25 8.18
CA SER A 298 -10.05 5.95 8.49
C SER A 298 -10.58 6.80 9.64
N LYS A 299 -9.85 6.88 10.76
CA LYS A 299 -10.27 7.66 11.94
C LYS A 299 -10.33 9.15 11.66
N SER A 300 -9.44 9.67 10.81
CA SER A 300 -9.49 11.05 10.37
C SER A 300 -10.76 11.34 9.58
N ILE A 301 -11.10 10.51 8.59
CA ILE A 301 -12.27 10.76 7.73
C ILE A 301 -13.57 10.60 8.53
N GLU A 302 -13.63 9.61 9.43
CA GLU A 302 -14.74 9.43 10.37
C GLU A 302 -14.93 10.69 11.23
N GLY A 303 -13.85 11.26 11.76
CA GLY A 303 -13.91 12.50 12.55
C GLY A 303 -14.44 13.70 11.74
N LEU A 304 -13.94 13.88 10.51
CA LEU A 304 -14.42 14.95 9.62
C LEU A 304 -15.91 14.78 9.28
N LEU A 305 -16.36 13.55 9.11
CA LEU A 305 -17.75 13.25 8.80
C LEU A 305 -18.69 13.62 9.95
N LEU A 306 -18.32 13.26 11.18
CA LEU A 306 -19.13 13.56 12.37
C LEU A 306 -19.26 15.08 12.56
N GLU A 307 -18.19 15.83 12.37
CA GLU A 307 -18.19 17.29 12.47
C GLU A 307 -19.13 17.93 11.43
N GLU A 308 -19.17 17.41 10.19
CA GLU A 308 -20.09 17.90 9.16
C GLU A 308 -21.56 17.59 9.47
N LEU A 309 -21.84 16.43 10.06
CA LEU A 309 -23.21 16.05 10.46
C LEU A 309 -23.71 16.92 11.62
N GLU A 310 -22.86 17.18 12.62
CA GLU A 310 -23.19 18.08 13.75
C GLU A 310 -23.55 19.50 13.28
N VAL A 311 -22.82 20.02 12.27
CA VAL A 311 -23.09 21.34 11.70
C VAL A 311 -24.44 21.37 10.98
N ASN A 312 -24.76 20.34 10.19
CA ASN A 312 -26.03 20.27 9.45
C ASN A 312 -27.25 20.08 10.35
N ASP A 313 -27.12 19.39 11.48
CA ASP A 313 -28.22 19.22 12.45
C ASP A 313 -28.51 20.52 13.24
N SER A 314 -27.56 21.46 13.27
CA SER A 314 -27.67 22.74 13.98
C SER A 314 -28.20 23.91 13.12
N ALA A 315 -28.32 23.70 11.81
CA ALA A 315 -28.73 24.71 10.82
C ALA A 315 -30.21 24.57 10.45
#